data_AF-A0A2K1EK37-F1
#
_entry.id   AF-A0A2K1EK37-F1
#
_cell.length_a   1.000
_cell.length_b   1.000
_cell.length_c   1.000
_cell.angle_alpha   90.00
_cell.angle_beta   90.00
_cell.angle_gamma   90.00
#
_symmetry.space_group_name_H-M   'P 1'
#
loop_
_entity.id
_entity.type
_entity.pdbx_description
1 polymer ?
#
loop_
_entity_poly.entity_id
_entity_poly.type
_entity_poly.pdbx_seq_one_letter_code
_entity_poly.pdbx_strand_id
1 'polypeptide(L)'
;MTLINPNQQPDFLSVVEKQMQLTEAQGMAIRGLVDGIKQMHLDVTEKVEEVKMMVQEVRDSVTLTDAECYQLQDAVRIRSITLTKDRYKETDGKFNETVGKYRRMIWSKLKVLFSVAKYSHIRRIDFDDSIYFVKEFRPEDYI
;
A
#
# COMPACT_ATOMS: atom_id res chain seq x y z
N MET A 1 48.90 -21.16 -67.17
CA MET A 1 49.02 -19.71 -66.91
C MET A 1 47.63 -19.12 -66.91
N THR A 2 47.08 -18.92 -65.72
CA THR A 2 45.79 -18.23 -65.51
C THR A 2 46.04 -16.73 -65.60
N LEU A 3 45.49 -16.09 -66.62
CA LEU A 3 45.56 -14.65 -66.81
C LEU A 3 44.60 -13.97 -65.81
N ILE A 4 45.17 -13.38 -64.77
CA ILE A 4 44.45 -12.49 -63.85
C ILE A 4 44.17 -11.19 -64.60
N ASN A 5 42.88 -10.88 -64.78
CA ASN A 5 42.40 -9.68 -65.45
C ASN A 5 42.64 -8.44 -64.55
N PRO A 6 43.36 -7.38 -64.97
CA PRO A 6 43.81 -6.31 -64.06
C PRO A 6 42.78 -5.21 -63.79
N ASN A 7 41.56 -5.29 -64.33
CA ASN A 7 40.65 -4.13 -64.41
C ASN A 7 39.40 -4.17 -63.51
N GLN A 8 39.42 -4.90 -62.39
CA GLN A 8 38.38 -4.75 -61.36
C GLN A 8 38.80 -3.65 -60.37
N GLN A 9 38.66 -2.38 -60.77
CA GLN A 9 38.56 -1.32 -59.77
C GLN A 9 37.30 -1.57 -58.94
N PRO A 10 37.38 -1.58 -57.60
CA PRO A 10 36.20 -1.67 -56.77
C PRO A 10 35.30 -0.48 -57.12
N ASP A 11 34.05 -0.75 -57.48
CA ASP A 11 33.05 0.29 -57.70
C ASP A 11 32.67 0.89 -56.34
N PHE A 12 33.52 1.80 -55.87
CA PHE A 12 33.42 2.45 -54.57
C PHE A 12 32.09 3.21 -54.42
N LEU A 13 31.53 3.71 -55.52
CA LEU A 13 30.26 4.44 -55.52
C LEU A 13 29.09 3.54 -55.14
N SER A 14 28.97 2.35 -55.73
CA SER A 14 27.90 1.41 -55.37
C SER A 14 28.04 0.85 -53.96
N VAL A 15 29.28 0.67 -53.47
CA VAL A 15 29.53 0.29 -52.07
C VAL A 15 29.07 1.39 -51.11
N VAL A 16 29.38 2.65 -51.40
CA VAL A 16 28.95 3.81 -50.60
C VAL A 16 27.43 3.98 -50.64
N GLU A 17 26.79 3.83 -51.80
CA GLU A 17 25.33 3.94 -51.94
C GLU A 17 24.60 2.85 -51.15
N LYS A 18 25.10 1.60 -51.20
CA LYS A 18 24.57 0.49 -50.41
C LYS A 18 24.74 0.70 -48.91
N GLN A 19 25.86 1.30 -48.49
CA GLN A 19 26.10 1.69 -47.11
C GLN A 19 25.13 2.80 -46.65
N MET A 20 24.84 3.78 -47.51
CA MET A 20 23.84 4.82 -47.22
C MET A 20 22.44 4.23 -47.04
N GLN A 21 22.00 3.32 -47.92
CA GLN A 21 20.71 2.64 -47.79
C GLN A 21 20.60 1.80 -46.50
N LEU A 22 21.67 1.09 -46.14
CA LEU A 22 21.74 0.36 -44.87
C LEU A 22 21.65 1.30 -43.66
N THR A 23 22.30 2.46 -43.74
CA THR A 23 22.27 3.47 -42.67
C THR A 23 20.87 4.08 -42.52
N GLU A 24 20.16 4.35 -43.63
CA GLU A 24 18.76 4.79 -43.59
C GLU A 24 17.83 3.72 -43.00
N ALA A 25 17.96 2.47 -43.43
CA ALA A 25 17.17 1.36 -42.91
C ALA A 25 17.40 1.15 -41.41
N GLN A 26 18.64 1.25 -40.95
CA GLN A 26 18.99 1.23 -39.52
C GLN A 26 18.38 2.43 -38.78
N GLY A 27 18.44 3.63 -39.36
CA GLY A 27 17.82 4.83 -38.78
C GLY A 27 16.31 4.70 -38.62
N MET A 28 15.63 4.08 -39.59
CA MET A 28 14.19 3.78 -39.51
C MET A 28 13.88 2.73 -38.43
N ALA A 29 14.69 1.67 -38.34
CA ALA A 29 14.55 0.65 -37.30
C ALA A 29 14.75 1.23 -35.89
N ILE A 30 15.76 2.09 -35.72
CA ILE A 30 16.02 2.77 -34.44
C ILE A 30 14.85 3.69 -34.05
N ARG A 31 14.27 4.44 -34.99
CA ARG A 31 13.07 5.25 -34.71
C ARG A 31 11.90 4.38 -34.26
N GLY A 32 11.65 3.27 -34.95
CA GLY A 32 10.61 2.31 -34.56
C GLY A 32 10.82 1.74 -33.16
N LEU A 33 12.07 1.43 -32.78
CA LEU A 33 12.41 0.99 -31.43
C LEU A 33 12.19 2.09 -30.39
N VAL A 34 12.60 3.33 -30.68
CA VAL A 34 12.41 4.47 -29.76
C VAL A 34 10.92 4.75 -29.53
N ASP A 35 10.11 4.71 -30.59
CA ASP A 35 8.67 4.92 -30.47
C ASP A 35 7.99 3.76 -29.73
N GLY A 36 8.43 2.52 -29.97
CA GLY A 36 7.99 1.36 -29.20
C GLY A 36 8.34 1.46 -27.71
N ILE A 37 9.55 1.93 -27.38
CA ILE A 37 9.97 2.16 -25.98
C ILE A 37 9.14 3.27 -25.33
N LYS A 38 8.86 4.38 -26.04
CA LYS A 38 8.00 5.45 -25.53
C LYS A 38 6.59 4.95 -25.24
N GLN A 39 6.01 4.18 -26.15
CA GLN A 39 4.67 3.62 -25.95
C GLN A 39 4.65 2.67 -24.75
N MET A 40 5.64 1.77 -24.65
CA MET A 40 5.77 0.87 -23.51
C MET A 40 5.93 1.64 -22.18
N HIS A 41 6.68 2.75 -22.17
CA HIS A 41 6.81 3.57 -20.98
C HIS A 41 5.47 4.20 -20.57
N LEU A 42 4.67 4.67 -21.53
CA LEU A 42 3.33 5.20 -21.27
C LEU A 42 2.42 4.12 -20.69
N ASP A 43 2.35 2.95 -21.33
CA ASP A 43 1.52 1.83 -20.90
C ASP A 43 1.93 1.33 -19.50
N VAL A 44 3.23 1.25 -19.21
CA VAL A 44 3.74 0.88 -17.87
C VAL A 44 3.35 1.93 -16.83
N THR A 45 3.46 3.21 -17.17
CA THR A 45 3.12 4.30 -16.23
C THR A 45 1.63 4.26 -15.89
N GLU A 46 0.77 4.06 -16.88
CA GLU A 46 -0.67 3.91 -16.68
C GLU A 46 -1.00 2.70 -15.80
N LYS A 47 -0.39 1.54 -16.10
CA LYS A 47 -0.63 0.32 -15.31
C LYS A 47 -0.12 0.42 -13.88
N VAL A 48 0.98 1.12 -13.63
CA VAL A 48 1.47 1.40 -12.27
C VAL A 48 0.45 2.24 -11.50
N GLU A 49 -0.19 3.21 -12.14
CA GLU A 49 -1.19 4.05 -11.49
C GLU A 49 -2.49 3.29 -11.19
N GLU A 50 -2.97 2.46 -12.12
CA GLU A 50 -4.08 1.54 -11.87
C GLU A 50 -3.80 0.62 -10.67
N VAL A 51 -2.59 0.05 -10.60
CA VAL A 51 -2.20 -0.83 -9.48
C VAL A 51 -2.20 -0.08 -8.15
N LYS A 52 -1.69 1.16 -8.10
CA LYS A 52 -1.75 1.97 -6.88
C LYS A 52 -3.18 2.22 -6.42
N MET A 53 -4.08 2.56 -7.35
CA MET A 53 -5.49 2.78 -7.02
C MET A 53 -6.14 1.50 -6.47
N MET A 54 -5.93 0.36 -7.11
CA MET A 54 -6.43 -0.94 -6.61
C MET A 54 -5.88 -1.28 -5.23
N VAL A 55 -4.58 -1.05 -4.99
CA VAL A 55 -3.97 -1.28 -3.67
C VAL A 55 -4.61 -0.39 -2.60
N GLN A 56 -4.93 0.86 -2.94
CA GLN A 56 -5.59 1.76 -2.01
C GLN A 56 -7.03 1.31 -1.71
N GLU A 57 -7.80 0.89 -2.71
CA GLU A 57 -9.15 0.33 -2.52
C GLU A 57 -9.14 -0.95 -1.68
N VAL A 58 -8.17 -1.85 -1.92
CA VAL A 58 -7.97 -3.05 -1.09
C VAL A 58 -7.61 -2.65 0.34
N ARG A 59 -6.69 -1.69 0.51
CA ARG A 59 -6.29 -1.20 1.84
C ARG A 59 -7.46 -0.63 2.62
N ASP A 60 -8.37 0.08 1.95
CA ASP A 60 -9.54 0.71 2.57
C ASP A 60 -10.67 -0.29 2.84
N SER A 61 -10.74 -1.40 2.10
CA SER A 61 -11.72 -2.48 2.29
C SER A 61 -11.27 -3.55 3.28
N VAL A 62 -9.97 -3.62 3.60
CA VAL A 62 -9.43 -4.59 4.57
C VAL A 62 -9.71 -4.13 6.00
N THR A 63 -10.55 -4.92 6.68
CA THR A 63 -10.79 -4.82 8.12
C THR A 63 -9.59 -5.34 8.92
N LEU A 64 -9.60 -5.14 10.24
CA LEU A 64 -8.54 -5.64 11.13
C LEU A 64 -8.28 -7.14 10.96
N THR A 65 -7.01 -7.51 10.98
CA THR A 65 -6.57 -8.90 11.12
C THR A 65 -6.87 -9.42 12.53
N ASP A 66 -6.85 -10.75 12.72
CA ASP A 66 -7.05 -11.35 14.03
C ASP A 66 -6.00 -10.88 15.06
N ALA A 67 -4.73 -10.75 14.62
CA ALA A 67 -3.65 -10.26 15.46
C ALA A 67 -3.90 -8.82 15.95
N GLU A 68 -4.36 -7.94 15.06
CA GLU A 68 -4.73 -6.55 15.39
C GLU A 68 -5.95 -6.51 16.31
N CYS A 69 -6.94 -7.40 16.09
CA CYS A 69 -8.08 -7.55 16.99
C CYS A 69 -7.64 -7.94 18.40
N TYR A 70 -6.70 -8.88 18.56
CA TYR A 70 -6.16 -9.27 19.85
C TYR A 70 -5.43 -8.12 20.54
N GLN A 71 -4.61 -7.37 19.80
CA GLN A 71 -3.91 -6.21 20.35
C GLN A 71 -4.89 -5.13 20.85
N LEU A 72 -5.96 -4.87 20.09
CA LEU A 72 -6.99 -3.92 20.49
C LEU A 72 -7.76 -4.40 21.73
N GLN A 73 -8.12 -5.68 21.78
CA GLN A 73 -8.74 -6.28 22.96
C GLN A 73 -7.86 -6.16 24.21
N ASP A 74 -6.56 -6.44 24.07
CA ASP A 74 -5.62 -6.34 25.18
C ASP A 74 -5.44 -4.89 25.64
N ALA A 75 -5.38 -3.93 24.71
CA ALA A 75 -5.34 -2.51 25.03
C ALA A 75 -6.57 -2.08 25.85
N VAL A 76 -7.78 -2.50 25.45
CA VAL A 76 -9.01 -2.22 26.21
C VAL A 76 -9.00 -2.89 27.57
N ARG A 77 -8.51 -4.14 27.64
CA ARG A 77 -8.36 -4.90 28.90
C ARG A 77 -7.44 -4.16 29.87
N ILE A 78 -6.26 -3.75 29.42
CA ILE A 78 -5.28 -3.03 30.24
C ILE A 78 -5.84 -1.68 30.66
N ARG A 79 -6.36 -0.87 29.73
CA ARG A 79 -6.88 0.47 30.04
C ARG A 79 -8.01 0.43 31.07
N SER A 80 -8.98 -0.46 30.88
CA SER A 80 -10.11 -0.60 31.81
C SER A 80 -9.69 -0.99 33.23
N ILE A 81 -8.66 -1.83 33.36
CA ILE A 81 -8.06 -2.19 34.65
C ILE A 81 -7.35 -0.99 35.26
N THR A 82 -6.49 -0.30 34.50
CA THR A 82 -5.75 0.88 34.96
C THR A 82 -6.69 1.97 35.48
N LEU A 83 -7.73 2.33 34.71
CA LEU A 83 -8.73 3.32 35.12
C LEU A 83 -9.49 2.93 36.41
N THR A 84 -9.63 1.63 36.68
CA THR A 84 -10.31 1.15 37.88
C THR A 84 -9.38 1.15 39.09
N LYS A 85 -8.09 0.85 38.89
CA LYS A 85 -7.07 0.84 39.94
C LYS A 85 -6.90 2.20 40.62
N ASP A 86 -7.19 3.29 39.91
CA ASP A 86 -7.17 4.64 40.47
C ASP A 86 -8.18 4.83 41.62
N ARG A 87 -9.26 4.04 41.65
CA ARG A 87 -10.37 4.19 42.61
C ARG A 87 -10.59 2.97 43.52
N TYR A 88 -10.22 1.77 43.06
CA TYR A 88 -10.50 0.52 43.76
C TYR A 88 -9.26 -0.40 43.77
N LYS A 89 -9.08 -1.15 44.86
CA LYS A 89 -8.12 -2.25 44.91
C LYS A 89 -8.70 -3.48 44.20
N GLU A 90 -7.85 -4.32 43.63
CA GLU A 90 -8.29 -5.55 42.92
C GLU A 90 -9.09 -6.52 43.81
N THR A 91 -8.88 -6.47 45.13
CA THR A 91 -9.61 -7.29 46.11
C THR A 91 -11.01 -6.77 46.42
N ASP A 92 -11.39 -5.60 45.91
CA ASP A 92 -12.72 -5.03 46.12
C ASP A 92 -13.75 -5.72 45.20
N GLY A 93 -14.89 -6.14 45.76
CA GLY A 93 -15.98 -6.72 44.97
C GLY A 93 -16.49 -5.79 43.86
N LYS A 94 -16.39 -4.47 44.04
CA LYS A 94 -16.78 -3.45 43.04
C LYS A 94 -15.76 -3.26 41.92
N PHE A 95 -14.54 -3.80 42.06
CA PHE A 95 -13.49 -3.66 41.06
C PHE A 95 -13.91 -4.26 39.72
N ASN A 96 -14.33 -5.52 39.72
CA ASN A 96 -14.71 -6.24 38.50
C ASN A 96 -15.94 -5.61 37.82
N GLU A 97 -16.90 -5.13 38.59
CA GLU A 97 -18.07 -4.42 38.07
C GLU A 97 -17.66 -3.13 37.35
N THR A 98 -16.78 -2.34 37.97
CA THR A 98 -16.29 -1.08 37.40
C THR A 98 -15.44 -1.31 36.15
N VAL A 99 -14.54 -2.30 36.15
CA VAL A 99 -13.79 -2.72 34.95
C VAL A 99 -14.74 -3.06 33.81
N GLY A 100 -15.79 -3.86 34.09
CA GLY A 100 -16.80 -4.25 33.11
C GLY A 100 -17.59 -3.06 32.56
N LYS A 101 -17.86 -2.04 33.40
CA LYS A 101 -18.50 -0.79 32.96
C LYS A 101 -17.58 0.00 32.01
N TYR A 102 -16.31 0.19 32.38
CA TYR A 102 -15.36 0.92 31.53
C TYR A 102 -15.09 0.20 30.21
N ARG A 103 -14.94 -1.13 30.19
CA ARG A 103 -14.79 -1.88 28.93
C ARG A 103 -15.97 -1.65 27.98
N ARG A 104 -17.20 -1.76 28.48
CA ARG A 104 -18.40 -1.52 27.66
C ARG A 104 -18.44 -0.09 27.12
N MET A 105 -18.05 0.88 27.95
CA MET A 105 -17.98 2.28 27.55
C MET A 105 -16.94 2.51 26.44
N ILE A 106 -15.71 2.01 26.62
CA ILE A 106 -14.64 2.10 25.62
C ILE A 106 -15.12 1.50 24.29
N TRP A 107 -15.66 0.28 24.30
CA TRP A 107 -16.15 -0.36 23.09
C TRP A 107 -17.30 0.40 22.42
N SER A 108 -18.22 0.95 23.21
CA SER A 108 -19.32 1.76 22.67
C SER A 108 -18.80 3.01 21.98
N LYS A 109 -17.87 3.73 22.59
CA LYS A 109 -17.34 4.99 22.05
C LYS A 109 -16.37 4.76 20.89
N LEU A 110 -15.57 3.71 20.93
CA LEU A 110 -14.72 3.29 19.82
C LEU A 110 -15.55 3.04 18.56
N LYS A 111 -16.63 2.26 18.68
CA LYS A 111 -17.52 1.97 17.56
C LYS A 111 -18.20 3.21 16.97
N VAL A 112 -18.58 4.16 17.83
CA VAL A 112 -19.16 5.44 17.39
C VAL A 112 -18.12 6.29 16.66
N LEU A 113 -16.90 6.39 17.19
CA LEU A 113 -15.81 7.17 16.60
C LEU A 113 -15.49 6.70 15.17
N PHE A 114 -15.35 5.39 14.98
CA PHE A 114 -15.04 4.81 13.67
C PHE A 114 -16.28 4.47 12.84
N SER A 115 -17.48 4.79 13.31
CA SER A 115 -18.76 4.50 12.62
C SER A 115 -18.93 3.04 12.20
N VAL A 116 -18.56 2.10 13.08
CA VAL A 116 -18.60 0.64 12.82
C VAL A 116 -19.54 -0.11 13.75
N ALA A 117 -20.17 -1.18 13.25
CA ALA A 117 -21.03 -2.04 14.06
C ALA A 117 -20.26 -2.92 15.06
N LYS A 118 -19.06 -3.36 14.68
CA LYS A 118 -18.15 -4.21 15.47
C LYS A 118 -16.73 -3.65 15.40
N TYR A 119 -15.95 -3.77 16.48
CA TYR A 119 -14.56 -3.27 16.49
C TYR A 119 -13.68 -3.99 15.46
N SER A 120 -14.00 -5.25 15.12
CA SER A 120 -13.27 -6.00 14.09
C SER A 120 -13.46 -5.41 12.69
N HIS A 121 -14.48 -4.58 12.48
CA HIS A 121 -14.73 -3.91 11.19
C HIS A 121 -14.02 -2.56 11.08
N ILE A 122 -13.23 -2.16 12.08
CA ILE A 122 -12.34 -1.00 11.94
C ILE A 122 -11.42 -1.28 10.75
N ARG A 123 -11.26 -0.29 9.87
CA ARG A 123 -10.38 -0.44 8.72
C ARG A 123 -8.94 -0.50 9.22
N ARG A 124 -8.12 -1.28 8.54
CA ARG A 124 -6.72 -1.45 8.94
C ARG A 124 -5.93 -0.13 8.94
N ILE A 125 -6.31 0.83 8.09
CA ILE A 125 -5.71 2.18 8.07
C ILE A 125 -5.95 2.94 9.38
N ASP A 126 -7.08 2.68 10.05
CA ASP A 126 -7.52 3.36 11.26
C ASP A 126 -7.06 2.61 12.53
N PHE A 127 -6.26 1.55 12.38
CA PHE A 127 -5.87 0.69 13.50
C PHE A 127 -5.04 1.45 14.55
N ASP A 128 -4.02 2.19 14.13
CA ASP A 128 -3.15 2.93 15.04
C ASP A 128 -3.94 4.00 15.81
N ASP A 129 -4.84 4.70 15.13
CA ASP A 129 -5.74 5.68 15.73
C ASP A 129 -6.70 5.02 16.74
N SER A 130 -7.18 3.81 16.43
CA SER A 130 -8.04 3.04 17.34
C SER A 130 -7.30 2.65 18.62
N ILE A 131 -6.02 2.28 18.52
CA ILE A 131 -5.17 1.97 19.67
C ILE A 131 -4.87 3.22 20.48
N TYR A 132 -4.57 4.34 19.81
CA TYR A 132 -4.33 5.63 20.46
C TYR A 132 -5.55 6.08 21.27
N PHE A 133 -6.75 6.03 20.66
CA PHE A 133 -8.01 6.33 21.34
C PHE A 133 -8.18 5.49 22.62
N VAL A 134 -7.94 4.18 22.55
CA VAL A 134 -8.09 3.31 23.73
C VAL A 134 -7.09 3.66 24.81
N LYS A 135 -5.83 3.95 24.45
CA LYS A 135 -4.78 4.29 25.43
C LYS A 135 -5.07 5.60 26.15
N GLU A 136 -5.58 6.60 25.43
CA GLU A 136 -5.90 7.92 25.97
C GLU A 136 -7.32 8.04 26.53
N PHE A 137 -8.14 7.00 26.42
CA PHE A 137 -9.54 7.03 26.83
C PHE A 137 -9.73 7.47 28.29
N ARG A 138 -10.55 8.49 28.52
CA ARG A 138 -10.96 8.97 29.84
C ARG A 138 -12.48 8.88 29.96
N PRO A 139 -13.02 8.17 30.98
CA PRO A 139 -14.46 8.09 31.19
C PRO A 139 -15.13 9.47 31.34
N GLU A 140 -14.42 10.43 31.91
CA GLU A 140 -14.90 11.79 32.19
C GLU A 140 -15.31 12.56 30.93
N ASP A 141 -14.73 12.24 29.76
CA ASP A 141 -15.06 12.90 28.50
C ASP A 141 -16.43 12.47 27.95
N TYR A 142 -17.09 11.49 28.59
CA TYR A 142 -18.25 10.78 28.06
C TYR A 142 -19.39 10.57 29.06
N ILE A 143 -19.28 11.15 30.26
CA ILE A 143 -20.27 11.12 31.35
C ILE A 143 -20.82 12.52 31.53
#